data_AF-A0A3G2QSR2-F1
#
_entry.id   AF-A0A3G2QSR2-F1
#
_cell.length_a   1.000
_cell.length_b   1.000
_cell.length_c   1.000
_cell.angle_alpha   90.00
_cell.angle_beta   90.00
_cell.angle_gamma   90.00
#
_symmetry.space_group_name_H-M   'P 1'
#
loop_
_entity.id
_entity.type
_entity.pdbx_description
1 polymer ?
#
loop_
_entity_poly.entity_id
_entity_poly.type
_entity_poly.pdbx_seq_one_letter_code
_entity_poly.pdbx_strand_id
1 'polypeptide(L)'
;TLYLIFGAWAGMVGTALSMLIRLELGQPGTLIGDDQVYNVIVTAHAFIMIFFMVMPILIGGFGNWLVPIMIGAPDMALILGAINFITTIVNMRNEGMSMDRIPLFVWSVGITALLLLLSLPVLAGAITMLLTDRNLNTSFFDPAGGGDPILYQHLF
;
A
#
# COMPACT_ATOMS: atom_id res chain seq x y z
N THR A 1 6.31 -16.18 -4.11
CA THR A 1 6.70 -16.08 -5.54
C THR A 1 5.75 -15.24 -6.37
N LEU A 2 4.43 -15.49 -6.35
CA LEU A 2 3.46 -14.70 -7.15
C LEU A 2 3.49 -13.19 -6.88
N TYR A 3 3.61 -12.78 -5.62
CA TYR A 3 3.75 -11.36 -5.24
C TYR A 3 4.94 -10.66 -5.90
N LEU A 4 6.07 -11.35 -6.04
CA LEU A 4 7.28 -10.79 -6.67
C LEU A 4 7.10 -10.65 -8.18
N ILE A 5 6.49 -11.65 -8.84
CA ILE A 5 6.21 -11.61 -10.27
C ILE A 5 5.23 -10.48 -10.58
N PHE A 6 4.14 -10.41 -9.82
CA PHE A 6 3.15 -9.35 -9.96
C PHE A 6 3.75 -7.96 -9.74
N GLY A 7 4.51 -7.80 -8.64
CA GLY A 7 5.14 -6.53 -8.32
C GLY A 7 6.18 -6.10 -9.35
N ALA A 8 6.97 -7.03 -9.89
CA ALA A 8 7.92 -6.74 -10.97
C ALA A 8 7.20 -6.29 -12.24
N TRP A 9 6.11 -6.97 -12.62
CA TRP A 9 5.29 -6.57 -13.77
C TRP A 9 4.65 -5.19 -13.57
N ALA A 10 4.03 -4.95 -12.41
CA ALA A 10 3.44 -3.67 -12.06
C ALA A 10 4.49 -2.54 -12.04
N GLY A 11 5.70 -2.83 -11.56
CA GLY A 11 6.83 -1.89 -11.58
C GLY A 11 7.27 -1.50 -12.98
N MET A 12 7.25 -2.44 -13.95
CA MET A 12 7.50 -2.11 -15.36
C MET A 12 6.43 -1.18 -15.92
N VAL A 13 5.15 -1.44 -15.63
CA VAL A 13 4.04 -0.55 -16.03
C VAL A 13 4.17 0.83 -15.40
N GLY A 14 4.41 0.90 -14.09
CA GLY A 14 4.62 2.16 -13.39
C GLY A 14 5.81 2.95 -13.92
N THR A 15 6.93 2.27 -14.24
CA THR A 15 8.10 2.91 -14.85
C THR A 15 7.79 3.44 -16.26
N ALA A 16 7.02 2.72 -17.07
CA ALA A 16 6.58 3.20 -18.38
C ALA A 16 5.75 4.49 -18.26
N LEU A 17 4.82 4.56 -17.30
CA LEU A 17 4.08 5.80 -17.02
C LEU A 17 5.00 6.93 -16.55
N SER A 18 6.02 6.63 -15.73
CA SER A 18 7.04 7.61 -15.33
C SER A 18 7.80 8.18 -16.52
N MET A 19 8.13 7.33 -17.49
CA MET A 19 8.81 7.77 -18.71
C MET A 19 7.92 8.69 -19.55
N LEU A 20 6.63 8.40 -19.68
CA LEU A 20 5.70 9.30 -20.36
C LEU A 20 5.62 10.67 -19.68
N ILE A 21 5.54 10.71 -18.35
CA ILE A 21 5.56 11.97 -17.58
C ILE A 21 6.86 12.75 -17.85
N ARG A 22 8.00 12.07 -17.84
CA ARG A 22 9.31 12.71 -18.09
C ARG A 22 9.45 13.20 -19.53
N LEU A 23 8.82 12.53 -20.50
CA LEU A 23 8.81 12.97 -21.90
C LEU A 23 7.94 14.22 -22.07
N GLU A 24 6.76 14.27 -21.43
CA GLU A 24 5.91 15.48 -21.41
C GLU A 24 6.67 16.68 -20.82
N LEU A 25 7.37 16.47 -19.70
CA LEU A 25 8.11 17.52 -19.00
C LEU A 25 9.52 17.78 -19.56
N GLY A 26 9.95 17.04 -20.59
CA GLY A 26 11.32 17.08 -21.10
C GLY A 26 11.67 18.37 -21.84
N GLN A 27 10.67 19.07 -22.36
CA GLN A 27 10.80 20.38 -23.01
C GLN A 27 9.48 21.15 -22.87
N PRO A 28 9.51 22.50 -22.83
CA PRO A 28 8.28 23.29 -22.86
C PRO A 28 7.47 23.01 -24.14
N GLY A 29 6.15 22.86 -23.99
CA GLY A 29 5.24 22.50 -25.08
C GLY A 29 4.16 21.54 -24.57
N THR A 30 3.33 21.02 -25.48
CA THR A 30 2.34 19.99 -25.16
C THR A 30 2.58 18.75 -26.03
N LEU A 31 3.01 17.64 -25.42
CA LEU A 31 3.16 16.37 -26.14
C LEU A 31 1.86 15.55 -26.07
N ILE A 32 1.23 15.50 -24.90
CA ILE A 32 -0.07 14.84 -24.66
C ILE A 32 -1.23 15.73 -25.13
N GLY A 33 -1.14 17.05 -24.92
CA GLY A 33 -2.16 18.02 -25.35
C GLY A 33 -3.44 18.06 -24.51
N ASP A 34 -3.53 17.29 -23.42
CA ASP A 34 -4.66 17.28 -22.47
C ASP A 34 -4.16 17.13 -21.03
N ASP A 35 -4.37 18.17 -20.22
CA ASP A 35 -3.96 18.24 -18.82
C ASP A 35 -4.67 17.19 -17.95
N GLN A 36 -5.92 16.84 -18.27
CA GLN A 36 -6.66 15.84 -17.51
C GLN A 36 -6.06 14.46 -17.72
N VAL A 37 -5.69 14.12 -18.96
CA VAL A 37 -5.00 12.86 -19.27
C VAL A 37 -3.65 12.80 -18.56
N TYR A 38 -2.90 13.90 -18.55
CA TYR A 38 -1.65 13.99 -17.79
C TYR A 38 -1.86 13.70 -16.30
N ASN A 39 -2.87 14.32 -15.66
CA ASN A 39 -3.17 14.10 -14.24
C ASN A 39 -3.58 12.64 -13.94
N VAL A 40 -4.33 11.99 -14.85
CA VAL A 40 -4.65 10.56 -14.74
C VAL A 40 -3.39 9.69 -14.83
N ILE A 41 -2.46 10.00 -15.74
CA ILE A 41 -1.19 9.28 -15.86
C ILE A 41 -0.34 9.43 -14.59
N VAL A 42 -0.23 10.65 -14.05
CA VAL A 42 0.54 10.93 -12.82
C VAL A 42 -0.03 10.17 -11.61
N THR A 43 -1.34 10.25 -11.42
CA THR A 43 -2.01 9.57 -10.30
C THR A 43 -1.94 8.05 -10.45
N ALA A 44 -2.11 7.51 -11.66
CA ALA A 44 -1.94 6.08 -11.95
C ALA A 44 -0.51 5.60 -11.68
N HIS A 45 0.51 6.37 -12.09
CA HIS A 45 1.92 6.07 -11.79
C HIS A 45 2.14 5.94 -10.28
N ALA A 46 1.74 6.94 -9.49
CA ALA A 46 1.93 6.94 -8.04
C ALA A 46 1.19 5.76 -7.38
N PHE A 47 -0.08 5.52 -7.76
CA PHE A 47 -0.88 4.44 -7.23
C PHE A 47 -0.27 3.06 -7.51
N ILE A 48 0.17 2.82 -8.76
CA ILE A 48 0.79 1.55 -9.16
C ILE A 48 2.10 1.34 -8.41
N MET A 49 2.97 2.35 -8.32
CA MET A 49 4.28 2.18 -7.69
C MET A 49 4.16 1.84 -6.20
N ILE A 50 3.24 2.46 -5.47
CA ILE A 50 3.08 2.22 -4.03
C ILE A 50 2.26 0.95 -3.75
N PHE A 51 1.04 0.87 -4.29
CA PHE A 51 0.10 -0.21 -3.94
C PHE A 51 0.32 -1.51 -4.72
N PHE A 52 0.91 -1.45 -5.91
CA PHE A 52 1.04 -2.61 -6.80
C PHE A 52 2.48 -3.08 -6.98
N MET A 53 3.49 -2.24 -6.70
CA MET A 53 4.90 -2.63 -6.73
C MET A 53 5.50 -2.74 -5.32
N VAL A 54 5.67 -1.63 -4.58
CA VAL A 54 6.41 -1.61 -3.31
C VAL A 54 5.77 -2.51 -2.26
N MET A 55 4.48 -2.34 -1.97
CA MET A 55 3.81 -3.13 -0.93
C MET A 55 3.77 -4.64 -1.28
N PRO A 56 3.40 -5.05 -2.51
CA PRO A 56 3.44 -6.46 -2.88
C PRO A 56 4.84 -7.07 -2.86
N ILE A 57 5.89 -6.35 -3.26
CA ILE A 57 7.25 -6.91 -3.23
C ILE A 57 7.75 -7.06 -1.79
N LEU A 58 7.70 -6.00 -0.99
CA LEU A 58 8.32 -5.97 0.33
C LEU A 58 7.53 -6.78 1.36
N ILE A 59 6.22 -6.52 1.48
CA ILE A 59 5.37 -7.19 2.48
C ILE A 59 4.81 -8.48 1.91
N GLY A 60 4.30 -8.46 0.68
CA GLY A 60 3.76 -9.67 0.04
C GLY A 60 4.83 -10.71 -0.30
N GLY A 61 5.90 -10.31 -1.00
CA GLY A 61 6.93 -11.20 -1.52
C GLY A 61 7.94 -11.60 -0.45
N PHE A 62 8.77 -10.65 -0.01
CA PHE A 62 9.80 -10.91 0.98
C PHE A 62 9.21 -11.24 2.35
N GLY A 63 8.17 -10.54 2.80
CA GLY A 63 7.51 -10.83 4.07
C GLY A 63 7.03 -12.27 4.16
N ASN A 64 6.14 -12.72 3.26
CA ASN A 64 5.59 -14.08 3.34
C ASN A 64 6.65 -15.17 3.10
N TRP A 65 7.73 -14.88 2.36
CA TRP A 65 8.76 -15.88 2.10
C TRP A 65 9.78 -15.97 3.23
N LEU A 66 10.32 -14.83 3.68
CA LEU A 66 11.46 -14.80 4.60
C LEU A 66 11.05 -14.85 6.06
N VAL A 67 9.92 -14.25 6.46
CA VAL A 67 9.50 -14.23 7.88
C VAL A 67 9.40 -15.63 8.48
N PRO A 68 8.62 -16.58 7.93
CA PRO A 68 8.48 -17.90 8.55
C PRO A 68 9.82 -18.65 8.59
N ILE A 69 10.61 -18.56 7.52
CA ILE A 69 11.96 -19.16 7.45
C ILE A 69 12.87 -18.61 8.54
N MET A 70 12.87 -17.30 8.76
CA MET A 70 13.76 -16.62 9.70
C MET A 70 13.42 -16.88 11.17
N ILE A 71 12.18 -17.25 11.48
CA ILE A 71 11.76 -17.58 12.86
C ILE A 71 11.57 -19.08 13.09
N GLY A 72 11.77 -19.92 12.06
CA GLY A 72 11.59 -21.36 12.12
C GLY A 72 10.13 -21.82 12.12
N ALA A 73 9.21 -20.99 11.63
CA ALA A 73 7.80 -21.36 11.47
C ALA A 73 7.63 -22.26 10.23
N PRO A 74 6.74 -23.27 10.28
CA PRO A 74 6.48 -24.14 9.14
C PRO A 74 5.79 -23.41 7.98
N ASP A 75 4.92 -22.44 8.29
CA ASP A 75 4.23 -21.56 7.33
C ASP A 75 3.69 -20.31 8.07
N MET A 76 2.96 -19.46 7.37
CA MET A 76 2.19 -18.34 7.91
C MET A 76 0.94 -18.80 8.68
N ALA A 77 0.43 -17.95 9.57
CA ALA A 77 -0.63 -18.30 10.52
C ALA A 77 -2.03 -18.36 9.89
N LEU A 78 -2.35 -17.43 8.97
CA LEU A 78 -3.69 -17.24 8.41
C LEU A 78 -3.67 -16.38 7.14
N ILE A 79 -4.82 -16.15 6.51
CA ILE A 79 -4.91 -15.41 5.23
C ILE A 79 -5.10 -13.88 5.36
N LEU A 80 -5.48 -13.39 6.54
CA LEU A 80 -5.76 -11.96 6.78
C LEU A 80 -4.48 -11.12 6.92
N GLY A 81 -4.02 -10.54 5.81
CA GLY A 81 -3.09 -9.40 5.70
C GLY A 81 -2.12 -9.16 6.87
N ALA A 82 -2.19 -7.98 7.50
CA ALA A 82 -1.30 -7.57 8.58
C ALA A 82 -1.40 -8.44 9.85
N ILE A 83 -2.61 -8.92 10.17
CA ILE A 83 -2.87 -9.78 11.33
C ILE A 83 -2.11 -11.11 11.20
N ASN A 84 -2.00 -11.63 9.97
CA ASN A 84 -1.23 -12.82 9.67
C ASN A 84 0.22 -12.69 10.16
N PHE A 85 0.90 -11.61 9.75
CA PHE A 85 2.29 -11.36 10.15
C PHE A 85 2.45 -11.23 11.65
N ILE A 86 1.58 -10.47 12.32
CA ILE A 86 1.63 -10.29 13.77
C ILE A 86 1.46 -11.66 14.46
N THR A 87 0.46 -12.43 14.05
CA THR A 87 0.17 -13.74 14.65
C THR A 87 1.31 -14.72 14.43
N THR A 88 1.88 -14.78 13.22
CA THR A 88 3.03 -15.62 12.89
C THR A 88 4.26 -15.24 13.71
N ILE A 89 4.60 -13.95 13.75
CA ILE A 89 5.78 -13.47 14.48
C ILE A 89 5.62 -13.70 15.98
N VAL A 90 4.42 -13.52 16.54
CA VAL A 90 4.19 -13.64 17.99
C VAL A 90 4.10 -15.09 18.46
N ASN A 91 3.41 -15.95 17.70
CA ASN A 91 2.99 -17.27 18.19
C ASN A 91 3.71 -18.45 17.54
N MET A 92 4.39 -18.29 16.40
CA MET A 92 4.92 -19.41 15.62
C MET A 92 6.46 -19.46 15.57
N ARG A 93 7.14 -18.77 16.48
CA ARG A 93 8.61 -18.81 16.58
C ARG A 93 9.07 -20.18 17.10
N ASN A 94 10.28 -20.57 16.69
CA ASN A 94 10.93 -21.78 17.21
C ASN A 94 11.06 -21.76 18.74
N GLU A 95 10.98 -22.93 19.35
CA GLU A 95 11.09 -23.10 20.81
C GLU A 95 12.43 -22.54 21.32
N GLY A 96 12.37 -21.71 22.36
CA GLY A 96 13.55 -21.04 22.93
C GLY A 96 13.96 -19.73 22.25
N MET A 97 13.31 -19.30 21.17
CA MET A 97 13.53 -17.97 20.58
C MET A 97 12.75 -16.89 21.33
N SER A 98 13.48 -16.06 22.08
CA SER A 98 12.94 -14.87 22.73
C SER A 98 12.78 -13.69 21.75
N MET A 99 11.91 -12.72 22.08
CA MET A 99 11.53 -11.62 21.17
C MET A 99 12.70 -10.70 20.79
N ASP A 100 13.63 -10.49 21.71
CA ASP A 100 14.87 -9.73 21.54
C ASP A 100 15.85 -10.37 20.55
N ARG A 101 15.70 -11.67 20.27
CA ARG A 101 16.58 -12.43 19.37
C ARG A 101 16.05 -12.57 17.95
N ILE A 102 14.85 -12.03 17.68
CA ILE A 102 14.24 -12.07 16.35
C ILE A 102 15.08 -11.20 15.38
N PRO A 103 15.33 -11.65 14.13
CA PRO A 103 16.05 -10.85 13.14
C PRO A 103 15.41 -9.49 12.87
N LEU A 104 16.25 -8.46 12.62
CA LEU A 104 15.79 -7.09 12.38
C LEU A 104 14.83 -6.95 11.19
N PHE A 105 15.01 -7.77 10.15
CA PHE A 105 14.06 -7.82 9.03
C PHE A 105 12.66 -8.22 9.50
N VAL A 106 12.54 -9.27 10.33
CA VAL A 106 11.25 -9.72 10.86
C VAL A 106 10.64 -8.66 11.77
N TRP A 107 11.45 -7.96 12.57
CA TRP A 107 11.01 -6.79 13.32
C TRP A 107 10.45 -5.68 12.43
N SER A 108 11.12 -5.37 11.31
CA SER A 108 10.65 -4.35 10.36
C SER A 108 9.29 -4.71 9.76
N VAL A 109 9.09 -6.00 9.42
CA VAL A 109 7.80 -6.50 8.92
C VAL A 109 6.74 -6.45 10.01
N GLY A 110 7.07 -6.83 11.25
CA GLY A 110 6.14 -6.77 12.38
C GLY A 110 5.67 -5.35 12.70
N ILE A 111 6.58 -4.38 12.72
CA ILE A 111 6.24 -2.95 12.90
C ILE A 111 5.38 -2.47 11.73
N THR A 112 5.76 -2.79 10.49
CA THR A 112 4.97 -2.41 9.31
C THR A 112 3.56 -3.00 9.36
N ALA A 113 3.42 -4.26 9.76
CA ALA A 113 2.13 -4.90 9.94
C ALA A 113 1.27 -4.20 11.01
N LEU A 114 1.87 -3.81 12.14
CA LEU A 114 1.18 -3.03 13.16
C LEU A 114 0.70 -1.68 12.62
N LEU A 115 1.57 -0.96 11.90
CA LEU A 115 1.21 0.32 11.30
C LEU A 115 0.07 0.16 10.30
N LEU A 116 0.13 -0.85 9.42
CA LEU A 116 -0.93 -1.15 8.45
C LEU A 116 -2.25 -1.51 9.14
N LEU A 117 -2.21 -2.29 10.22
CA LEU A 117 -3.40 -2.66 10.96
C LEU A 117 -4.10 -1.44 11.57
N LEU A 118 -3.32 -0.47 12.05
CA LEU A 118 -3.85 0.76 12.67
C LEU A 118 -4.25 1.82 11.64
N SER A 119 -3.55 1.91 10.51
CA SER A 119 -3.76 2.98 9.51
C SER A 119 -4.78 2.64 8.43
N LEU A 120 -4.84 1.38 7.96
CA LEU A 120 -5.76 0.99 6.89
C LEU A 120 -7.24 1.22 7.21
N PRO A 121 -7.73 1.02 8.46
CA PRO A 121 -9.12 1.35 8.80
C PRO A 121 -9.46 2.83 8.58
N VAL A 122 -8.52 3.75 8.88
CA VAL A 122 -8.72 5.20 8.69
C VAL A 122 -8.81 5.53 7.21
N LEU A 123 -7.86 5.03 6.40
CA LEU A 123 -7.88 5.21 4.95
C LEU A 123 -9.14 4.61 4.31
N ALA A 124 -9.52 3.39 4.71
CA ALA A 124 -10.73 2.74 4.23
C ALA A 124 -11.99 3.54 4.61
N GLY A 125 -12.02 4.11 5.82
CA GLY A 125 -13.08 5.03 6.25
C GLY A 125 -13.17 6.28 5.38
N ALA A 126 -12.02 6.94 5.13
CA ALA A 126 -11.94 8.14 4.29
C ALA A 126 -12.46 7.88 2.87
N ILE A 127 -12.02 6.79 2.24
CA ILE A 127 -12.45 6.39 0.90
C ILE A 127 -13.94 6.02 0.91
N THR A 128 -14.42 5.30 1.92
CA THR A 128 -15.85 4.94 2.03
C THR A 128 -16.72 6.18 2.16
N MET A 129 -16.37 7.14 3.03
CA MET A 129 -17.09 8.41 3.14
C MET A 129 -17.09 9.19 1.82
N LEU A 130 -15.97 9.21 1.10
CA LEU A 130 -15.90 9.87 -0.20
C LEU A 130 -16.78 9.17 -1.24
N LEU A 131 -16.83 7.83 -1.22
CA LEU A 131 -17.70 7.06 -2.08
C LEU A 131 -19.18 7.29 -1.76
N THR A 132 -19.56 7.41 -0.49
CA THR A 132 -20.95 7.71 -0.13
C THR A 132 -21.34 9.13 -0.49
N ASP A 133 -20.44 10.11 -0.38
CA ASP A 133 -20.71 11.49 -0.83
C ASP A 133 -20.98 11.52 -2.33
N ARG A 134 -20.22 10.75 -3.11
CA ARG A 134 -20.37 10.68 -4.58
C ARG A 134 -21.59 9.91 -5.07
N ASN A 135 -22.09 8.95 -4.30
CA ASN A 135 -23.05 7.96 -4.81
C ASN A 135 -24.35 7.85 -3.98
N LEU A 136 -24.34 8.25 -2.72
CA LEU A 136 -25.44 8.04 -1.77
C LEU A 136 -25.96 9.35 -1.15
N ASN A 137 -25.60 10.51 -1.71
CA ASN A 137 -26.01 11.84 -1.25
C ASN A 137 -25.66 12.12 0.22
N THR A 138 -24.58 11.55 0.74
CA THR A 138 -23.99 12.05 1.99
C THR A 138 -23.19 13.33 1.71
N SER A 139 -22.82 14.06 2.76
CA SER A 139 -22.09 15.33 2.65
C SER A 139 -20.99 15.46 3.71
N PHE A 140 -20.15 14.43 3.86
CA PHE A 140 -19.03 14.45 4.80
C PHE A 140 -17.98 15.52 4.43
N PHE A 141 -17.68 15.67 3.14
CA PHE A 141 -16.62 16.54 2.64
C PHE A 141 -17.13 17.72 1.79
N ASP A 142 -18.41 17.76 1.42
CA ASP A 142 -18.99 18.85 0.61
C ASP A 142 -19.47 20.03 1.48
N PRO A 143 -18.86 21.23 1.38
CA PRO A 143 -19.29 22.42 2.12
C PRO A 143 -20.74 22.83 1.85
N ALA A 144 -21.30 22.55 0.67
CA ALA A 144 -22.68 22.91 0.35
C ALA A 144 -23.69 22.13 1.22
N GLY A 145 -23.33 20.93 1.66
CA GLY A 145 -24.08 20.11 2.60
C GLY A 145 -23.58 20.19 4.04
N GLY A 146 -22.72 21.17 4.36
CA GLY A 146 -22.15 21.37 5.71
C GLY A 146 -20.94 20.51 6.06
N GLY A 147 -20.35 19.80 5.09
CA GLY A 147 -19.11 19.02 5.25
C GLY A 147 -17.84 19.87 5.20
N ASP A 148 -16.68 19.25 5.45
CA ASP A 148 -15.37 19.91 5.46
C ASP A 148 -14.34 19.16 4.58
N PRO A 149 -13.86 19.76 3.47
CA PRO A 149 -12.81 19.18 2.64
C PRO A 149 -11.47 18.96 3.38
N ILE A 150 -11.19 19.74 4.43
CA ILE A 150 -9.96 19.61 5.24
C ILE A 150 -9.99 18.30 6.04
N LEU A 151 -11.18 17.82 6.42
CA LEU A 151 -11.33 16.52 7.07
C LEU A 151 -10.73 15.39 6.22
N TYR A 152 -10.92 15.40 4.89
CA TYR A 152 -10.32 14.39 4.02
C TYR A 152 -8.79 14.42 4.08
N GLN A 153 -8.18 15.61 4.15
CA GLN A 153 -6.73 15.77 4.26
C GLN A 153 -6.17 15.26 5.59
N HIS A 154 -6.96 15.29 6.67
CA HIS A 154 -6.56 14.73 7.96
C HIS A 154 -6.68 13.21 8.02
N LEU A 155 -7.57 12.63 7.20
CA LEU A 155 -7.80 11.19 7.18
C LEU A 155 -6.93 10.42 6.18
N PHE A 156 -6.35 11.12 5.19
CA PHE A 156 -5.51 10.56 4.13
C PHE A 156 -4.02 10.77 4.40
#